data_AF-A0A5S6QMV9-F1
#
_entry.id   AF-A0A5S6QMV9-F1
#
_cell.length_a   1.000
_cell.length_b   1.000
_cell.length_c   1.000
_cell.angle_alpha   90.00
_cell.angle_beta   90.00
_cell.angle_gamma   90.00
#
_symmetry.space_group_name_H-M   'P 1'
#
loop_
_entity.id
_entity.type
_entity.pdbx_description
1 polymer ?
#
loop_
_entity_poly.entity_id
_entity_poly.type
_entity_poly.pdbx_seq_one_letter_code
_entity_poly.pdbx_strand_id
1 'polypeptide(L)'
;MFYLVSRYRFPPGVTQGNRLNPLESAYIWYQDSSGKEGIRQKGWTLATVGGLLYVETLTGVYGTITGQGDNQVIVAMFPETPGSSREEYVQNCSADLQERVEFYLKILPDTFNSIGLPVKLGSYRSYRLRKGSAIPRRCAPNVD
;
A
#
# COMPACT_ATOMS: atom_id res chain seq x y z
N MET A 1 -25.32 0.14 -13.89
CA MET A 1 -25.43 -1.25 -14.39
C MET A 1 -24.06 -1.66 -14.86
N PHE A 2 -23.58 -2.81 -14.39
CA PHE A 2 -22.39 -3.47 -14.92
C PHE A 2 -22.82 -4.76 -15.61
N TYR A 3 -22.11 -5.12 -16.68
CA TYR A 3 -22.39 -6.34 -17.41
C TYR A 3 -21.12 -6.87 -18.08
N LEU A 4 -21.02 -8.20 -18.17
CA LEU A 4 -19.98 -8.87 -18.93
C LEU A 4 -20.40 -8.94 -20.39
N VAL A 5 -19.66 -8.28 -21.26
CA VAL A 5 -19.93 -8.27 -22.70
C VAL A 5 -18.86 -9.04 -23.46
N SER A 6 -19.30 -9.93 -24.34
CA SER A 6 -18.48 -10.51 -25.39
C SER A 6 -19.05 -10.08 -26.74
N ARG A 7 -18.19 -9.80 -27.73
CA ARG A 7 -18.66 -9.47 -29.10
C ARG A 7 -19.57 -10.54 -29.69
N TYR A 8 -19.39 -11.79 -29.27
CA TYR A 8 -20.05 -12.95 -29.86
C TYR A 8 -21.23 -13.47 -29.05
N ARG A 9 -21.43 -12.96 -27.83
CA ARG A 9 -22.50 -13.43 -26.94
C ARG A 9 -22.91 -12.34 -25.97
N PHE A 10 -24.18 -11.98 -26.04
CA PHE A 10 -24.84 -11.15 -25.03
C PHE A 10 -25.13 -11.98 -23.77
N PRO A 11 -25.22 -11.33 -22.60
CA PRO A 11 -25.67 -12.00 -21.38
C PRO A 11 -27.00 -12.76 -21.61
N PRO A 12 -27.12 -14.01 -21.14
CA PRO A 12 -28.37 -14.76 -21.19
C PRO A 12 -29.54 -14.00 -20.55
N GLY A 13 -30.74 -14.08 -21.13
CA GLY A 13 -31.93 -13.41 -20.61
C GLY A 13 -32.09 -11.94 -20.99
N VAL A 14 -31.09 -11.34 -21.67
CA VAL A 14 -31.24 -10.02 -22.29
C VAL A 14 -31.98 -10.17 -23.61
N THR A 15 -33.07 -9.43 -23.73
CA THR A 15 -33.93 -9.33 -24.91
C THR A 15 -34.05 -7.87 -25.33
N GLN A 16 -34.58 -7.62 -26.52
CA GLN A 16 -34.80 -6.25 -26.99
C GLN A 16 -35.74 -5.44 -26.07
N GLY A 17 -36.71 -6.12 -25.43
CA GLY A 17 -37.69 -5.50 -24.55
C GLY A 17 -37.17 -5.14 -23.16
N ASN A 18 -36.13 -5.82 -22.66
CA ASN A 18 -35.60 -5.57 -21.31
C ASN A 18 -34.17 -5.00 -21.30
N ARG A 19 -33.55 -4.72 -22.45
CA ARG A 19 -32.15 -4.27 -22.56
C ARG A 19 -31.74 -3.06 -21.72
N LEU A 20 -32.69 -2.19 -21.37
CA LEU A 20 -32.43 -1.00 -20.54
C LEU A 20 -32.34 -1.33 -19.06
N ASN A 21 -33.11 -2.34 -18.62
CA ASN A 21 -33.18 -2.80 -17.23
C ASN A 21 -33.30 -4.33 -17.18
N PRO A 22 -32.29 -5.07 -17.66
CA PRO A 22 -32.30 -6.52 -17.60
C PRO A 22 -32.24 -7.01 -16.15
N LEU A 23 -32.79 -8.19 -15.88
CA LEU A 23 -32.72 -8.83 -14.58
C LEU A 23 -31.27 -9.12 -14.18
N GLU A 24 -30.98 -9.06 -12.89
CA GLU A 24 -29.68 -9.43 -12.35
C GLU A 24 -29.35 -10.89 -12.62
N SER A 25 -28.07 -11.15 -12.87
CA SER A 25 -27.53 -12.48 -13.13
C SER A 25 -26.03 -12.50 -12.87
N ALA A 26 -25.39 -13.67 -13.03
CA ALA A 26 -23.92 -13.77 -12.98
C ALA A 26 -23.19 -12.86 -13.99
N TYR A 27 -23.89 -12.35 -15.01
CA TYR A 27 -23.32 -11.50 -16.07
C TYR A 27 -23.80 -10.05 -16.00
N ILE A 28 -24.75 -9.71 -15.14
CA ILE A 28 -25.34 -8.38 -15.02
C ILE A 28 -25.66 -8.09 -13.56
N TRP A 29 -25.15 -6.98 -13.04
CA TRP A 29 -25.42 -6.56 -11.67
C TRP A 29 -25.52 -5.04 -11.56
N TYR A 30 -26.18 -4.58 -10.51
CA TYR A 30 -26.35 -3.16 -10.22
C TYR A 30 -25.69 -2.77 -8.89
N GLN A 31 -25.67 -1.46 -8.62
CA GLN A 31 -25.22 -0.89 -7.34
C GLN A 31 -23.83 -1.33 -6.88
N ASP A 32 -22.94 -1.62 -7.83
CA ASP A 32 -21.58 -2.03 -7.52
C ASP A 32 -20.74 -0.85 -7.03
N SER A 33 -20.36 -0.90 -5.76
CA SER A 33 -19.53 0.09 -5.09
C SER A 33 -18.03 -0.20 -5.19
N SER A 34 -17.62 -1.26 -5.91
CA SER A 34 -16.21 -1.62 -6.04
C SER A 34 -15.44 -0.69 -6.98
N GLY A 35 -14.13 -0.58 -6.73
CA GLY A 35 -13.19 0.02 -7.67
C GLY A 35 -13.08 -0.84 -8.94
N LYS A 36 -12.84 -0.19 -10.09
CA LYS A 36 -12.59 -0.85 -11.38
C LYS A 36 -11.17 -0.56 -11.83
N GLU A 37 -10.53 -1.58 -12.39
CA GLU A 37 -9.17 -1.46 -12.92
C GLU A 37 -9.07 -0.32 -13.94
N GLY A 38 -7.99 0.45 -13.87
CA GLY A 38 -7.76 1.64 -14.70
C GLY A 38 -8.57 2.88 -14.31
N ILE A 39 -9.62 2.77 -13.49
CA ILE A 39 -10.39 3.94 -13.04
C ILE A 39 -9.77 4.52 -11.78
N ARG A 40 -9.55 5.85 -11.78
CA ARG A 40 -9.00 6.61 -10.63
C ARG A 40 -7.66 6.08 -10.11
N GLN A 41 -6.86 5.41 -10.94
CA GLN A 41 -5.58 4.80 -10.54
C GLN A 41 -4.67 5.76 -9.77
N LYS A 42 -4.50 7.01 -10.24
CA LYS A 42 -3.72 8.04 -9.52
C LYS A 42 -4.30 8.41 -8.16
N GLY A 43 -5.63 8.47 -8.03
CA GLY A 43 -6.30 8.76 -6.77
C GLY A 43 -6.09 7.66 -5.75
N TRP A 44 -6.19 6.40 -6.19
CA TRP A 44 -5.84 5.25 -5.35
C TRP A 44 -4.37 5.25 -4.95
N THR A 45 -3.45 5.57 -5.86
CA THR A 45 -2.04 5.74 -5.51
C THR A 45 -1.82 6.82 -4.46
N LEU A 46 -2.49 7.98 -4.56
CA LEU A 46 -2.39 9.04 -3.55
C LEU A 46 -2.89 8.59 -2.18
N ALA A 47 -4.01 7.85 -2.12
CA ALA A 47 -4.51 7.29 -0.86
C ALA A 47 -3.51 6.31 -0.23
N THR A 48 -2.87 5.45 -1.05
CA THR A 48 -1.84 4.53 -0.57
C THR A 48 -0.59 5.28 -0.06
N VAL A 49 -0.12 6.28 -0.79
CA VAL A 49 1.02 7.11 -0.37
C VAL A 49 0.70 7.84 0.94
N GLY A 50 -0.48 8.45 1.05
CA GLY A 50 -0.93 9.12 2.27
C GLY A 50 -1.02 8.19 3.48
N GLY A 51 -1.55 6.98 3.30
CA GLY A 51 -1.57 5.95 4.35
C GLY A 51 -0.17 5.56 4.83
N LEU A 52 0.80 5.50 3.93
CA LEU A 52 2.19 5.18 4.29
C LEU A 52 2.92 6.31 4.99
N LEU A 53 2.68 7.56 4.59
CA LEU A 53 3.18 8.72 5.35
C LEU A 53 2.60 8.74 6.76
N TYR A 54 1.34 8.35 6.94
CA TYR A 54 0.74 8.23 8.27
C TYR A 54 1.35 7.07 9.09
N VAL A 55 1.67 5.93 8.47
CA VAL A 55 2.41 4.86 9.16
C VAL A 55 3.80 5.33 9.59
N GLU A 56 4.47 6.14 8.77
CA GLU A 56 5.75 6.73 9.12
C GLU A 56 5.63 7.65 10.35
N THR A 57 4.60 8.50 10.45
CA THR A 57 4.41 9.35 11.64
C THR A 57 4.12 8.56 12.91
N LEU A 58 3.46 7.40 12.79
CA LEU A 58 3.17 6.53 13.93
C LEU A 58 4.38 5.69 14.39
N THR A 59 5.28 5.33 13.47
CA THR A 59 6.36 4.36 13.73
C THR A 59 7.75 4.98 13.78
N GLY A 60 7.92 6.19 13.25
CA GLY A 60 9.23 6.80 13.04
C GLY A 60 10.11 6.06 12.00
N VAL A 61 9.53 5.12 11.24
CA VAL A 61 10.21 4.35 10.21
C VAL A 61 9.93 4.97 8.86
N TYR A 62 10.99 5.48 8.20
CA TYR A 62 10.88 6.07 6.87
C TYR A 62 10.66 4.98 5.82
N GLY A 63 9.65 5.16 4.97
CA GLY A 63 9.31 4.21 3.91
C GLY A 63 9.46 4.86 2.53
N THR A 64 10.06 4.15 1.58
CA THR A 64 9.96 4.53 0.16
C THR A 64 9.09 3.54 -0.58
N ILE A 65 8.11 4.04 -1.33
CA ILE A 65 7.24 3.24 -2.18
C ILE A 65 7.73 3.34 -3.61
N THR A 66 7.89 2.19 -4.22
CA THR A 66 8.13 2.08 -5.67
C THR A 66 7.14 1.09 -6.25
N GLY A 67 6.56 1.39 -7.40
CA GLY A 67 5.64 0.47 -8.07
C GLY A 67 4.62 1.20 -8.93
N GLN A 68 3.82 0.45 -9.66
CA GLN A 68 2.79 0.98 -10.55
C GLN A 68 1.48 0.24 -10.30
N GLY A 69 0.42 1.01 -10.01
CA GLY A 69 -0.91 0.44 -9.75
C GLY A 69 -0.97 -0.38 -8.46
N ASP A 70 -1.31 -1.65 -8.60
CA ASP A 70 -1.53 -2.63 -7.54
C ASP A 70 -0.23 -3.33 -7.05
N ASN A 71 0.83 -3.29 -7.87
CA ASN A 71 2.12 -3.89 -7.53
C ASN A 71 3.06 -2.85 -6.92
N GLN A 72 2.97 -2.70 -5.60
CA GLN A 72 3.79 -1.77 -4.83
C GLN A 72 4.83 -2.50 -3.98
N VAL A 73 6.04 -1.94 -3.94
CA VAL A 73 7.16 -2.38 -3.11
C VAL A 73 7.46 -1.29 -2.11
N ILE A 74 7.49 -1.65 -0.83
CA ILE A 74 7.84 -0.76 0.27
C ILE A 74 9.26 -1.11 0.74
N VAL A 75 10.14 -0.11 0.76
CA VAL A 75 11.45 -0.19 1.38
C VAL A 75 11.40 0.60 2.69
N ALA A 76 11.29 -0.11 3.81
CA ALA A 76 11.32 0.47 5.15
C ALA A 76 12.78 0.65 5.62
N MET A 77 13.09 1.82 6.16
CA MET A 77 14.41 2.21 6.62
C MET A 77 14.40 2.46 8.12
N PHE A 78 15.18 1.65 8.84
CA PHE A 78 15.34 1.72 10.29
C PHE A 78 16.65 2.46 10.60
N PRO A 79 16.60 3.72 11.06
CA PRO A 79 17.81 4.46 11.39
C PRO A 79 18.56 3.84 12.57
N GLU A 80 19.88 3.93 12.49
CA GLU A 80 20.84 3.55 13.53
C GLU A 80 20.73 4.50 14.74
N THR A 81 21.06 3.98 15.92
CA THR A 81 21.17 4.79 17.14
C THR A 81 22.41 5.72 17.04
N PRO A 82 22.31 6.99 17.46
CA PRO A 82 23.45 7.90 17.44
C PRO A 82 24.63 7.33 18.25
N GLY A 83 25.82 7.29 17.64
CA GLY A 83 27.05 6.84 18.29
C GLY A 83 27.42 5.37 18.09
N SER A 84 26.57 4.57 17.44
CA SER A 84 26.89 3.19 17.04
C SER A 84 27.39 3.16 15.59
N SER A 85 28.35 2.29 15.28
CA SER A 85 28.58 1.92 13.88
C SER A 85 27.44 1.03 13.38
N ARG A 86 27.22 0.98 12.07
CA ARG A 86 26.17 0.14 11.46
C ARG A 86 26.29 -1.33 11.86
N GLU A 87 27.50 -1.86 11.76
CA GLU A 87 27.78 -3.27 12.05
C GLU A 87 27.52 -3.57 13.53
N GLU A 88 27.88 -2.65 14.41
CA GLU A 88 27.60 -2.71 15.84
C GLU A 88 26.10 -2.62 16.14
N TYR A 89 25.36 -1.75 15.46
CA TYR A 89 23.91 -1.63 15.61
C TYR A 89 23.19 -2.92 15.21
N VAL A 90 23.57 -3.53 14.09
CA VAL A 90 22.96 -4.80 13.64
C VAL A 90 23.31 -5.96 14.56
N GLN A 91 24.55 -6.02 15.07
CA GLN A 91 25.01 -7.12 15.92
C GLN A 91 24.49 -6.99 17.37
N ASN A 92 24.53 -5.78 17.93
CA ASN A 92 24.27 -5.54 19.35
C ASN A 92 22.83 -5.06 19.64
N CYS A 93 22.12 -4.51 18.65
CA CYS A 93 20.75 -4.01 18.80
C CYS A 93 19.74 -4.85 18.02
N SER A 94 20.03 -6.13 17.79
CA SER A 94 19.15 -7.03 17.03
C SER A 94 17.75 -7.17 17.63
N ALA A 95 17.62 -7.17 18.96
CA ALA A 95 16.34 -7.24 19.65
C ALA A 95 15.50 -5.95 19.48
N ASP A 96 16.12 -4.77 19.65
CA ASP A 96 15.47 -3.48 19.41
C ASP A 96 15.02 -3.35 17.95
N LEU A 97 15.89 -3.72 17.01
CA LEU A 97 15.55 -3.71 15.59
C LEU A 97 14.39 -4.66 15.27
N GLN A 98 14.38 -5.85 15.88
CA GLN A 98 13.29 -6.81 15.72
C GLN A 98 11.97 -6.23 16.25
N GLU A 99 11.97 -5.63 17.45
CA GLU A 99 10.79 -4.99 18.02
C GLU A 99 10.25 -3.87 17.12
N ARG A 100 11.13 -3.03 16.58
CA ARG A 100 10.74 -1.96 15.65
C ARG A 100 10.17 -2.50 14.35
N VAL A 101 10.74 -3.58 13.82
CA VAL A 101 10.22 -4.26 12.62
C VAL A 101 8.85 -4.87 12.89
N GLU A 102 8.68 -5.56 14.02
CA GLU A 102 7.39 -6.16 14.42
C GLU A 102 6.33 -5.08 14.64
N PHE A 103 6.69 -3.97 15.29
CA PHE A 103 5.81 -2.83 15.47
C PHE A 103 5.38 -2.23 14.12
N TYR A 104 6.31 -2.01 13.20
CA TYR A 104 6.00 -1.53 11.84
C TYR A 104 5.06 -2.49 11.10
N LEU A 105 5.35 -3.80 11.15
CA LEU A 105 4.54 -4.85 10.50
C LEU A 105 3.16 -5.03 11.13
N LYS A 106 2.94 -4.52 12.35
CA LYS A 106 1.63 -4.43 12.99
C LYS A 106 0.88 -3.18 12.54
N ILE A 107 1.49 -2.00 12.64
CA ILE A 107 0.84 -0.71 12.37
C ILE A 107 0.47 -0.56 10.89
N LEU A 108 1.31 -1.03 9.97
CA LEU A 108 1.08 -0.95 8.54
C LEU A 108 -0.27 -1.58 8.12
N PRO A 109 -0.50 -2.90 8.31
CA PRO A 109 -1.75 -3.51 7.93
C PRO A 109 -2.95 -2.96 8.71
N ASP A 110 -2.80 -2.64 10.00
CA ASP A 110 -3.89 -2.08 10.81
C ASP A 110 -4.38 -0.74 10.25
N THR A 111 -3.44 0.14 9.87
CA THR A 111 -3.74 1.43 9.24
C THR A 111 -4.51 1.23 7.93
N PHE A 112 -4.02 0.36 7.07
CA PHE A 112 -4.63 0.11 5.77
C PHE A 112 -5.98 -0.61 5.86
N ASN A 113 -6.14 -1.52 6.83
CA ASN A 113 -7.42 -2.15 7.15
C ASN A 113 -8.44 -1.11 7.62
N SER A 114 -8.04 -0.12 8.42
CA SER A 114 -8.95 0.92 8.93
C SER A 114 -9.57 1.80 7.85
N ILE A 115 -8.92 1.91 6.68
CA ILE A 115 -9.41 2.66 5.52
C ILE A 115 -10.00 1.76 4.42
N GLY A 116 -10.21 0.46 4.72
CA GLY A 116 -10.82 -0.50 3.80
C GLY A 116 -9.90 -0.98 2.67
N LEU A 117 -8.57 -0.88 2.83
CA LEU A 117 -7.56 -1.31 1.85
C LEU A 117 -6.68 -2.43 2.41
N PRO A 118 -7.21 -3.65 2.64
CA PRO A 118 -6.50 -4.68 3.37
C PRO A 118 -5.18 -5.13 2.71
N VAL A 119 -4.12 -5.22 3.50
CA VAL A 119 -2.77 -5.64 3.06
C VAL A 119 -2.50 -7.08 3.50
N LYS A 120 -2.01 -7.93 2.57
CA LYS A 120 -1.59 -9.29 2.87
C LYS A 120 -0.12 -9.33 3.31
N LEU A 121 0.15 -9.73 4.55
CA LEU A 121 1.50 -9.81 5.14
C LEU A 121 2.40 -10.95 4.58
N GLY A 122 1.93 -11.71 3.59
CA GLY A 122 2.62 -12.89 3.05
C GLY A 122 3.49 -12.66 1.81
N SER A 123 3.43 -11.49 1.17
CA SER A 123 4.18 -11.25 -0.08
C SER A 123 5.62 -10.82 0.21
N TYR A 124 6.52 -11.79 0.29
CA TYR A 124 7.98 -11.66 0.16
C TYR A 124 8.70 -10.70 1.14
N ARG A 125 9.36 -11.29 2.15
CA ARG A 125 10.35 -10.61 2.98
C ARG A 125 11.75 -10.80 2.40
N SER A 126 12.44 -9.72 2.08
CA SER A 126 13.87 -9.75 1.76
C SER A 126 14.57 -8.65 2.52
N TYR A 127 15.39 -9.03 3.50
CA TYR A 127 16.24 -8.09 4.22
C TYR A 127 17.50 -7.86 3.39
N ARG A 128 17.68 -6.65 2.87
CA ARG A 128 18.91 -6.26 2.20
C ARG A 128 19.50 -5.05 2.88
N LEU A 129 20.67 -5.23 3.48
CA LEU A 129 21.50 -4.14 3.98
C LEU A 129 21.95 -3.27 2.79
N ARG A 130 21.33 -2.11 2.59
CA ARG A 130 21.80 -1.10 1.61
C ARG A 130 22.70 -0.08 2.31
N LYS A 131 23.83 0.28 1.72
CA LYS A 131 24.60 1.47 2.13
C LYS A 131 23.77 2.70 1.73
N GLY A 132 23.15 3.37 2.68
CA GLY A 132 22.51 4.67 2.43
C GLY A 132 23.59 5.75 2.41
N SER A 133 23.79 6.43 1.28
CA SER A 133 24.37 7.77 1.33
C SER A 133 23.38 8.66 2.07
N ALA A 134 23.80 9.20 3.21
CA ALA A 134 22.98 10.11 4.02
C ALA A 134 22.40 11.22 3.12
N ILE A 135 21.08 11.24 2.97
CA ILE A 135 20.40 12.41 2.40
C ILE A 135 20.54 13.50 3.47
N PRO A 136 21.18 14.64 3.18
CA PRO A 136 21.39 15.67 4.19
C PRO A 136 20.03 16.18 4.64
N ARG A 137 19.72 16.05 5.93
CA ARG A 137 18.63 16.82 6.54
C ARG A 137 19.01 18.29 6.38
N ARG A 138 18.25 19.07 5.62
CA ARG A 138 18.29 20.53 5.74
C ARG A 138 17.80 20.84 7.14
N CYS A 139 18.71 21.30 8.00
CA CYS A 139 18.35 21.94 9.24
C CYS A 139 17.34 23.05 8.92
N ALA A 140 16.16 23.01 9.53
CA ALA A 140 15.34 24.20 9.64
C ALA A 140 16.18 25.27 10.38
N PRO A 141 16.25 26.51 9.89
CA PRO A 141 16.93 27.56 10.63
C PRO A 141 16.14 27.83 11.91
N ASN A 142 16.82 27.76 13.05
CA ASN A 142 16.36 28.41 14.26
C ASN A 142 16.17 29.89 13.92
N VAL A 143 14.96 30.39 14.14
CA VAL A 143 14.70 31.83 14.19
C VAL A 143 14.85 32.21 15.65
N ASP A 144 15.78 33.13 15.89
CA ASP A 144 16.07 33.74 17.19
C ASP A 144 14.84 34.40 17.84
#